data_AF-A0A553ZS89-F1
#
_entry.id   AF-A0A553ZS89-F1
#
_cell.length_a   1.000
_cell.length_b   1.000
_cell.length_c   1.000
_cell.angle_alpha   90.00
_cell.angle_beta   90.00
_cell.angle_gamma   90.00
#
_symmetry.space_group_name_H-M   'P 1'
#
loop_
_entity.id
_entity.type
_entity.pdbx_description
1 polymer ?
#
loop_
_entity_poly.entity_id
_entity_poly.type
_entity_poly.pdbx_seq_one_letter_code
_entity_poly.pdbx_strand_id
1 'polypeptide(L)'
;YPPFESIDANNQIVGFDVDLAQALCKEIDATCTFSNQAFDSLIPSLKFRRVEAVMAGMDITPEREKQVLFTTPYYDNSALFVG
;
A
#
# COMPACT_ATOMS: atom_id res chain seq x y z
N TYR A 1 -4.04 -7.63 6.47
CA TYR A 1 -5.17 -6.70 6.58
C TYR A 1 -6.21 -6.96 5.48
N PRO A 2 -6.98 -8.07 5.53
CA PRO A 2 -8.01 -8.35 4.51
C PRO A 2 -9.13 -7.30 4.55
N PRO A 3 -9.73 -6.90 3.41
CA PRO A 3 -9.51 -7.43 2.05
C PRO A 3 -8.36 -6.74 1.27
N PHE A 4 -7.68 -5.76 1.85
CA PHE A 4 -6.64 -4.98 1.16
C PHE A 4 -5.37 -5.79 0.93
N GLU A 5 -4.90 -6.50 1.96
CA GLU A 5 -3.68 -7.30 1.91
C GLU A 5 -3.78 -8.52 2.82
N SER A 6 -3.33 -9.68 2.38
CA SER A 6 -3.25 -10.90 3.17
C SER A 6 -2.18 -11.83 2.60
N ILE A 7 -1.80 -12.84 3.38
CA ILE A 7 -0.90 -13.90 2.91
C ILE A 7 -1.76 -15.14 2.62
N ASP A 8 -1.66 -15.66 1.39
CA ASP A 8 -2.38 -16.87 0.99
C ASP A 8 -1.67 -18.16 1.48
N ALA A 9 -2.25 -19.32 1.16
CA ALA A 9 -1.66 -20.61 1.54
C ALA A 9 -0.31 -20.91 0.86
N ASN A 10 0.02 -20.20 -0.21
CA ASN A 10 1.29 -20.31 -0.94
C ASN A 10 2.32 -19.28 -0.50
N ASN A 11 2.05 -18.56 0.61
CA ASN A 11 2.89 -17.50 1.15
C ASN A 11 3.06 -16.30 0.19
N GLN A 12 2.06 -16.04 -0.65
CA GLN A 12 1.99 -14.89 -1.54
C GLN A 12 1.15 -13.77 -0.93
N ILE A 13 1.56 -12.53 -1.17
CA ILE A 13 0.78 -11.35 -0.78
C ILE A 13 -0.35 -11.20 -1.80
N VAL A 14 -1.59 -11.21 -1.32
CA VAL A 14 -2.81 -11.10 -2.14
C VAL A 14 -3.78 -10.10 -1.52
N GLY A 15 -4.64 -9.51 -2.33
CA GLY A 15 -5.66 -8.56 -1.90
C GLY A 15 -5.76 -7.36 -2.82
N PHE A 16 -6.69 -6.46 -2.53
CA PHE A 16 -6.99 -5.30 -3.36
C PHE A 16 -5.77 -4.43 -3.67
N ASP A 17 -4.90 -4.16 -2.68
CA ASP A 17 -3.73 -3.30 -2.89
C ASP A 17 -2.72 -3.95 -3.85
N VAL A 18 -2.57 -5.27 -3.80
CA VAL A 18 -1.70 -6.03 -4.70
C VAL A 18 -2.27 -6.04 -6.12
N ASP A 19 -3.57 -6.29 -6.27
CA ASP A 19 -4.24 -6.33 -7.57
C ASP A 19 -4.17 -4.95 -8.27
N LEU A 20 -4.43 -3.87 -7.51
CA LEU A 20 -4.33 -2.51 -8.02
C LEU A 20 -2.88 -2.17 -8.41
N ALA A 21 -1.91 -2.53 -7.58
CA ALA A 21 -0.50 -2.28 -7.88
C ALA A 21 -0.06 -3.02 -9.15
N GLN A 22 -0.43 -4.30 -9.31
CA GLN A 22 -0.13 -5.07 -10.52
C GLN A 22 -0.74 -4.42 -11.78
N ALA A 23 -1.99 -3.96 -11.70
CA ALA A 23 -2.63 -3.26 -12.81
C ALA A 23 -1.92 -1.95 -13.16
N LEU A 24 -1.52 -1.16 -12.16
CA LEU A 24 -0.75 0.08 -12.37
C LEU A 24 0.61 -0.21 -13.01
N CYS A 25 1.34 -1.21 -12.51
CA CYS A 25 2.65 -1.58 -13.04
C CYS A 25 2.56 -2.01 -14.51
N LYS A 26 1.49 -2.71 -14.89
CA LYS A 26 1.22 -3.05 -16.29
C LYS A 26 0.94 -1.82 -17.15
N GLU A 27 0.19 -0.86 -16.65
CA GLU A 27 -0.15 0.38 -17.38
C GLU A 27 1.08 1.26 -17.63
N ILE A 28 1.99 1.32 -16.66
CA ILE A 28 3.21 2.14 -16.75
C ILE A 28 4.43 1.39 -17.32
N ASP A 29 4.23 0.15 -17.81
CA ASP A 29 5.30 -0.72 -18.31
C ASP A 29 6.47 -0.91 -17.32
N ALA A 30 6.13 -1.13 -16.04
CA ALA A 30 7.10 -1.35 -14.97
C ALA A 30 7.07 -2.80 -14.45
N THR A 31 8.23 -3.28 -14.00
CA THR A 31 8.33 -4.55 -13.26
C THR A 31 8.17 -4.28 -11.78
N CYS A 32 7.12 -4.84 -11.17
CA CYS A 32 6.85 -4.66 -9.75
C CYS A 32 7.12 -5.92 -8.94
N THR A 33 7.75 -5.73 -7.79
CA THR A 33 7.97 -6.76 -6.78
C THR A 33 7.36 -6.32 -5.47
N PHE A 34 6.74 -7.26 -4.75
CA PHE A 34 6.00 -6.96 -3.53
C PHE A 34 6.74 -7.52 -2.33
N SER A 35 6.83 -6.74 -1.25
CA SER A 35 7.41 -7.16 0.02
C SER A 35 6.47 -6.80 1.15
N ASN A 36 6.28 -7.73 2.09
CA ASN A 36 5.49 -7.46 3.29
C ASN A 36 6.41 -6.85 4.36
N GLN A 37 6.00 -5.73 4.94
CA GLN A 37 6.71 -5.03 6.01
C GLN A 37 5.71 -4.55 7.06
N ALA A 38 6.18 -4.34 8.29
CA ALA A 38 5.36 -3.74 9.33
C ALA A 38 4.92 -2.33 8.89
N PHE A 39 3.65 -1.98 9.11
CA PHE A 39 3.07 -0.71 8.64
C PHE A 39 3.87 0.52 9.09
N ASP A 40 4.34 0.53 10.35
CA ASP A 40 5.13 1.62 10.93
C ASP A 40 6.50 1.81 10.24
N SER A 41 7.00 0.79 9.54
CA SER A 41 8.27 0.87 8.82
C SER A 41 8.14 1.38 7.38
N LEU A 42 6.93 1.49 6.84
CA LEU A 42 6.70 1.81 5.42
C LEU A 42 7.21 3.21 5.04
N ILE A 43 6.86 4.24 5.83
CA ILE A 43 7.34 5.62 5.60
C ILE A 43 8.87 5.71 5.75
N PRO A 44 9.50 5.19 6.82
CA PRO A 44 10.95 5.11 6.89
C PRO A 44 11.59 4.39 5.70
N SER A 45 11.03 3.24 5.27
CA SER A 45 11.53 2.47 4.13
C SER A 45 11.50 3.27 2.83
N LEU A 46 10.45 4.07 2.58
CA LEU A 46 10.39 5.01 1.46
C LEU A 46 11.46 6.10 1.57
N LYS A 47 11.59 6.73 2.75
CA LYS A 47 12.55 7.82 2.97
C LYS A 47 14.00 7.38 2.77
N PHE A 48 14.32 6.16 3.21
CA PHE A 48 15.64 5.55 3.02
C PHE A 48 15.79 4.83 1.67
N ARG A 49 14.80 4.95 0.77
CA ARG A 49 14.80 4.34 -0.56
C ARG A 49 15.05 2.83 -0.55
N ARG A 50 14.55 2.15 0.48
CA ARG A 50 14.52 0.67 0.54
C ARG A 50 13.39 0.11 -0.31
N VAL A 51 12.34 0.91 -0.52
CA VAL A 51 11.23 0.67 -1.44
C VAL A 51 10.95 1.95 -2.22
N GLU A 52 10.28 1.82 -3.35
CA GLU A 52 10.00 2.93 -4.28
C GLU A 52 8.56 3.45 -4.16
N ALA A 53 7.64 2.59 -3.71
CA ALA A 53 6.24 2.91 -3.49
C ALA A 53 5.68 2.13 -2.29
N VAL A 54 4.60 2.64 -1.70
CA VAL A 54 3.84 1.96 -0.65
C VAL A 54 2.36 1.97 -1.04
N MET A 55 1.76 0.79 -1.08
CA MET A 55 0.33 0.57 -1.25
C MET A 55 -0.10 -0.41 -0.16
N ALA A 56 -0.64 0.13 0.92
CA ALA A 56 -0.99 -0.62 2.14
C ALA A 56 -2.13 0.06 2.91
N GLY A 57 -3.16 0.55 2.20
CA GLY A 57 -4.29 1.29 2.78
C GLY A 57 -3.88 2.48 3.66
N MET A 58 -2.81 3.21 3.30
CA MET A 58 -2.26 4.28 4.13
C MET A 58 -3.07 5.56 4.02
N ASP A 59 -3.71 5.96 5.12
CA ASP A 59 -4.41 7.25 5.19
C ASP A 59 -3.47 8.43 4.94
N ILE A 60 -3.95 9.37 4.13
CA ILE A 60 -3.30 10.66 3.90
C ILE A 60 -3.57 11.53 5.13
N THR A 61 -2.51 11.93 5.82
CA THR A 61 -2.58 12.83 6.99
C THR A 61 -1.53 13.92 6.87
N PRO A 62 -1.76 15.12 7.44
CA PRO A 62 -0.79 16.21 7.37
C PRO A 62 0.59 15.84 7.93
N GLU A 63 0.65 14.93 8.91
CA GLU A 63 1.90 14.47 9.50
C GLU A 63 2.69 13.55 8.57
N ARG A 64 2.01 12.73 7.76
CA ARG A 64 2.65 11.86 6.77
C ARG A 64 3.00 12.62 5.50
N GLU A 65 2.18 13.57 5.07
CA GLU A 65 2.45 14.43 3.90
C GLU A 65 3.70 15.30 4.06
N LYS A 66 4.08 15.65 5.29
CA LYS A 66 5.37 16.31 5.58
C LYS A 66 6.58 15.40 5.33
N GLN A 67 6.36 14.08 5.28
CA GLN A 67 7.43 13.08 5.24
C GLN A 67 7.60 12.41 3.89
N VAL A 68 6.50 12.19 3.17
CA VAL A 68 6.44 11.52 1.86
C VAL A 68 5.37 12.15 0.98
N LEU A 69 5.47 11.94 -0.33
CA LEU A 69 4.43 12.33 -1.28
C LEU A 69 3.37 11.23 -1.36
N PHE A 70 2.11 11.64 -1.53
CA PHE A 70 0.97 10.75 -1.76
C PHE A 70 0.45 10.90 -3.19
N THR A 71 -0.15 9.83 -3.70
CA THR A 71 -0.95 9.88 -4.94
C THR A 71 -2.31 10.51 -4.66
N THR A 72 -3.11 10.70 -5.71
CA THR A 72 -4.56 10.81 -5.53
C THR A 72 -5.07 9.58 -4.76
N PRO A 73 -5.99 9.74 -3.77
CA PRO A 73 -6.58 8.62 -3.05
C PRO A 73 -7.17 7.59 -4.02
N TYR A 74 -6.81 6.32 -3.87
CA TYR A 74 -7.36 5.23 -4.69
C TYR A 74 -8.52 4.49 -4.00
N TYR A 75 -8.71 4.71 -2.71
CA TYR A 75 -9.79 4.16 -1.91
C TYR A 75 -10.17 5.16 -0.82
N ASP A 76 -11.46 5.48 -0.71
CA ASP A 76 -12.01 6.32 0.35
C ASP A 76 -12.89 5.44 1.24
N ASN A 77 -12.48 5.27 2.51
CA ASN A 77 -13.21 4.46 3.45
C ASN A 77 -14.08 5.35 4.34
N SER A 78 -15.31 4.91 4.60
CA SER A 78 -16.16 5.49 5.64
C SER A 78 -16.29 4.48 6.76
N ALA A 79 -15.80 4.82 7.95
CA ALA A 79 -16.03 4.01 9.14
C ALA A 79 -17.51 4.04 9.53
N LEU A 80 -18.12 2.87 9.68
CA LEU A 80 -19.46 2.69 10.24
C LEU A 80 -19.34 1.99 11.59
N PHE A 81 -20.09 2.46 12.59
CA PHE A 81 -20.23 1.74 13.84
C PHE A 81 -21.11 0.51 13.61
N VAL A 82 -20.58 -0.68 13.95
CA VAL A 82 -21.38 -1.90 14.04
C VAL A 82 -21.69 -2.09 15.53
N GLY A 83 -22.96 -1.90 15.88
CA GLY A 83 -23.51 -2.12 17.23
C GLY A 83 -24.41 -3.34 17.28
#